data_AF-A0A2V9J653-F1
#
_entry.id   AF-A0A2V9J653-F1
#
_cell.length_a   1.000
_cell.length_b   1.000
_cell.length_c   1.000
_cell.angle_alpha   90.00
_cell.angle_beta   90.00
_cell.angle_gamma   90.00
#
_symmetry.space_group_name_H-M   'P 1'
#
loop_
_entity.id
_entity.type
_entity.pdbx_description
1 polymer ?
#
loop_
_entity_poly.entity_id
_entity_poly.type
_entity_poly.pdbx_seq_one_letter_code
_entity_poly.pdbx_strand_id
1 'polypeptide(L)'
;MVGALALTNTTLQIISPPELRGRIMSFYTLTVMGLAPLGSLWVGSVAEIQGTRFALTLGGAICLIYFLILLASLPRLRRIARLPWPEDNREPQAAS
;
A
#
# COMPACT_ATOMS: atom_id res chain seq x y z
N MET A 1 -8.53 0.24 8.88
CA MET A 1 -7.05 0.27 8.80
C MET A 1 -6.42 -1.12 8.89
N VAL A 2 -6.86 -1.99 9.82
CA VAL A 2 -6.30 -3.36 9.99
C VAL A 2 -6.40 -4.24 8.71
N GLY A 3 -7.53 -4.20 7.99
CA GLY A 3 -7.70 -5.03 6.77
C GLY A 3 -6.75 -4.69 5.62
N ALA A 4 -6.41 -3.41 5.44
CA ALA A 4 -5.51 -2.97 4.36
C ALA A 4 -4.07 -3.42 4.60
N LEU A 5 -3.61 -3.40 5.84
CA LEU A 5 -2.28 -3.89 6.24
C LEU A 5 -2.17 -5.40 6.00
N ALA A 6 -3.17 -6.17 6.42
CA ALA A 6 -3.21 -7.62 6.22
C ALA A 6 -3.19 -7.98 4.73
N LEU A 7 -4.03 -7.34 3.92
CA LEU A 7 -4.11 -7.59 2.48
C LEU A 7 -2.80 -7.24 1.75
N THR A 8 -2.19 -6.10 2.12
CA THR A 8 -0.92 -5.64 1.52
C THR A 8 0.22 -6.57 1.88
N ASN A 9 0.30 -7.01 3.15
CA ASN A 9 1.30 -7.97 3.61
C ASN A 9 1.20 -9.31 2.86
N THR A 10 -0.01 -9.86 2.70
CA THR A 10 -0.21 -11.11 1.97
C THR A 10 0.11 -10.95 0.48
N THR A 11 -0.28 -9.83 -0.13
CA THR A 11 0.00 -9.55 -1.54
C THR A 11 1.51 -9.40 -1.80
N LEU A 12 2.22 -8.66 -0.95
CA LEU A 12 3.68 -8.53 -1.00
C LEU A 12 4.38 -9.87 -0.86
N GLN A 13 3.88 -10.72 0.04
CA GLN A 13 4.42 -12.04 0.30
C GLN A 13 4.24 -13.02 -0.87
N ILE A 14 3.16 -12.90 -1.64
CA ILE A 14 2.89 -13.76 -2.81
C ILE A 14 3.66 -13.27 -4.05
N ILE A 15 3.89 -11.96 -4.17
CA ILE A 15 4.54 -11.35 -5.34
C ILE A 15 6.07 -11.31 -5.21
N SER A 16 6.63 -11.33 -3.99
CA SER A 16 8.08 -11.22 -3.81
C SER A 16 8.81 -12.56 -4.07
N PRO A 17 9.92 -12.56 -4.83
CA PRO A 17 10.84 -13.70 -4.89
C PRO A 17 11.38 -14.05 -3.49
N PRO A 18 11.53 -15.34 -3.13
CA PRO A 18 11.91 -15.78 -1.79
C PRO A 18 13.25 -15.18 -1.31
N GLU A 19 14.17 -14.89 -2.23
CA GLU A 19 15.48 -14.30 -1.97
C GLU A 19 15.41 -12.82 -1.51
N LEU A 20 14.38 -12.09 -1.93
CA LEU A 20 14.25 -10.63 -1.73
C LEU A 20 13.17 -10.27 -0.72
N ARG A 21 12.41 -11.25 -0.22
CA ARG A 21 11.27 -11.06 0.70
C ARG A 21 11.67 -10.29 1.96
N GLY A 22 12.83 -10.60 2.55
CA GLY A 22 13.34 -9.89 3.73
C GLY A 22 13.65 -8.41 3.45
N ARG A 23 14.21 -8.09 2.29
CA ARG A 23 14.57 -6.70 1.92
C ARG A 23 13.32 -5.87 1.61
N ILE A 24 12.37 -6.45 0.86
CA ILE A 24 11.09 -5.82 0.53
C ILE A 24 10.26 -5.57 1.79
N MET A 25 10.19 -6.54 2.70
CA MET A 25 9.44 -6.38 3.97
C MET A 25 10.12 -5.38 4.91
N SER A 26 11.46 -5.29 4.93
CA SER A 26 12.18 -4.25 5.68
C SER A 26 11.87 -2.85 5.16
N PHE A 27 11.88 -2.63 3.84
CA PHE A 27 11.47 -1.34 3.26
C PHE A 27 10.00 -1.03 3.53
N TYR A 28 9.11 -2.03 3.43
CA TYR A 28 7.70 -1.87 3.78
C TYR A 28 7.53 -1.43 5.24
N THR A 29 8.21 -2.10 6.17
CA THR A 29 8.13 -1.81 7.61
C THR A 29 8.71 -0.43 7.93
N LEU A 30 9.87 -0.08 7.35
CA LEU A 30 10.48 1.26 7.47
C LEU A 30 9.55 2.35 6.96
N THR A 31 8.86 2.11 5.85
CA THR A 31 7.94 3.06 5.25
C THR A 31 6.71 3.25 6.13
N VAL A 32 6.08 2.15 6.55
CA VAL A 32 4.84 2.18 7.36
C VAL A 32 5.08 2.75 8.75
N MET A 33 6.17 2.37 9.42
CA MET A 33 6.49 2.84 10.76
C MET A 33 7.23 4.18 10.77
N GLY A 34 8.10 4.42 9.78
CA GLY A 34 8.97 5.61 9.73
C GLY A 34 8.32 6.86 9.14
N LEU A 35 7.38 6.71 8.19
CA LEU A 35 6.66 7.88 7.66
C LEU A 35 5.58 8.41 8.61
N ALA A 36 5.10 7.59 9.54
CA ALA A 36 4.09 7.99 10.52
C ALA A 36 4.54 9.19 11.39
N PRO A 37 5.69 9.14 12.10
CA PRO A 37 6.17 10.28 12.88
C PRO A 37 6.53 11.49 12.00
N LEU A 38 7.08 11.26 10.79
CA LEU A 38 7.38 12.34 9.85
C LEU A 38 6.12 13.10 9.41
N GLY A 39 5.04 12.37 9.11
CA GLY A 39 3.75 12.97 8.78
C GLY A 39 3.19 13.79 9.94
N SER A 40 3.31 13.29 11.18
CA SER A 40 2.86 14.02 12.36
C SER A 40 3.67 15.30 12.63
N LEU A 41 4.98 15.29 12.40
CA LEU A 41 5.83 16.48 12.50
C LEU A 41 5.47 17.51 11.44
N TRP A 42 5.22 17.07 10.20
CA TRP A 42 4.79 17.94 9.11
C TRP A 42 3.44 18.61 9.41
N VAL A 43 2.45 17.84 9.84
CA VAL A 43 1.13 18.38 10.19
C VAL A 43 1.21 19.28 11.41
N GLY A 44 2.02 18.92 12.42
CA GLY A 44 2.22 19.73 13.62
C GLY A 44 2.87 21.08 13.33
N SER A 45 3.92 21.11 12.50
CA SER A 45 4.58 22.37 12.11
C SER A 45 3.68 23.26 11.26
N VAL A 46 2.86 22.69 10.37
CA VAL A 46 1.83 23.46 9.64
C VAL A 46 0.74 24.00 10.59
N ALA A 47 0.37 23.22 11.62
CA ALA A 47 -0.64 23.64 12.61
C ALA A 47 -0.14 24.79 13.51
N GLU A 48 1.15 24.85 13.81
CA GLU A 48 1.76 25.87 14.66
C GLU A 48 1.82 27.24 13.97
N ILE A 49 2.06 27.26 12.65
CA ILE A 49 2.21 28.51 11.87
C ILE A 49 0.85 29.11 11.49
N GLN A 50 -0.10 28.29 11.04
CA GLN A 50 -1.37 28.74 10.45
C GLN A 50 -2.61 28.42 11.31
N GLY A 51 -2.42 27.74 12.43
CA GLY A 51 -3.49 27.30 13.34
C GLY A 51 -4.11 25.96 12.96
N THR A 52 -4.73 25.31 13.95
CA THR A 52 -5.26 23.94 13.88
C THR A 52 -6.31 23.74 12.77
N ARG A 53 -7.12 24.76 12.49
CA ARG A 53 -8.16 24.69 11.44
C ARG A 53 -7.55 24.47 10.06
N PHE A 54 -6.48 25.18 9.73
CA PHE A 54 -5.84 25.09 8.42
C PHE A 54 -5.16 23.72 8.22
N ALA A 55 -4.47 23.22 9.26
CA ALA A 55 -3.85 21.90 9.24
C ALA A 55 -4.88 20.76 9.06
N LEU A 56 -6.02 20.84 9.73
CA LEU A 56 -7.12 19.87 9.57
C LEU A 56 -7.73 19.92 8.16
N THR A 57 -7.99 21.11 7.62
CA THR A 57 -8.51 21.25 6.25
C THR A 57 -7.53 20.74 5.21
N LEU A 58 -6.23 20.98 5.39
CA LEU A 58 -5.19 20.52 4.48
C LEU A 58 -5.05 18.99 4.53
N GLY A 59 -4.98 18.41 5.73
CA GLY A 59 -4.92 16.96 5.92
C GLY A 59 -6.16 16.25 5.35
N GLY A 60 -7.35 16.81 5.59
CA GLY A 60 -8.60 16.33 5.00
C GLY A 60 -8.61 16.41 3.47
N ALA A 61 -8.14 17.52 2.89
CA ALA A 61 -8.04 17.69 1.45
C ALA A 61 -7.06 16.68 0.81
N ILE A 62 -5.89 16.47 1.42
CA ILE A 62 -4.92 15.46 0.96
C ILE A 62 -5.55 14.06 0.98
N CYS A 63 -6.27 13.71 2.05
CA CYS A 63 -6.94 12.42 2.16
C CYS A 63 -8.03 12.26 1.09
N LEU A 64 -8.81 13.31 0.83
CA LEU A 64 -9.83 13.32 -0.22
C LEU A 64 -9.21 13.16 -1.62
N ILE A 65 -8.13 13.89 -1.91
CA ILE A 65 -7.41 13.80 -3.19
C ILE A 65 -6.87 12.37 -3.38
N TYR A 66 -6.24 11.79 -2.35
CA TYR A 66 -5.74 10.43 -2.41
C TYR A 66 -6.87 9.42 -2.71
N PHE A 67 -8.01 9.58 -2.04
CA PHE A 67 -9.17 8.72 -2.26
C PHE A 67 -9.74 8.87 -3.70
N LEU A 68 -9.81 10.09 -4.23
CA LEU A 68 -10.23 10.34 -5.61
C LEU A 68 -9.26 9.73 -6.64
N ILE A 69 -7.95 9.85 -6.41
CA ILE A 69 -6.92 9.21 -7.25
C ILE A 69 -7.09 7.68 -7.23
N LEU A 70 -7.32 7.11 -6.04
CA LEU A 70 -7.55 5.67 -5.88
C LEU A 70 -8.81 5.22 -6.63
N LEU A 71 -9.92 5.95 -6.50
CA LEU A 71 -11.16 5.74 -7.24
C LEU A 71 -10.97 5.82 -8.76
N ALA A 72 -10.17 6.78 -9.24
CA ALA A 72 -9.83 6.90 -10.65
C ALA A 72 -8.88 5.76 -11.13
N SER A 73 -8.07 5.22 -10.22
CA SER A 73 -7.10 4.15 -10.52
C SER A 73 -7.70 2.74 -10.41
N LEU A 74 -8.76 2.56 -9.61
CA LEU A 74 -9.55 1.33 -9.49
C LEU A 74 -10.02 0.72 -10.84
N PRO A 75 -10.61 1.49 -11.77
CA PRO A 75 -10.99 0.97 -13.09
C PRO A 75 -9.77 0.60 -13.94
N ARG A 76 -8.60 1.23 -13.73
CA ARG A 76 -7.34 0.84 -14.38
C ARG A 76 -6.80 -0.47 -13.81
N LEU A 77 -6.88 -0.65 -12.49
CA LEU A 77 -6.43 -1.87 -11.81
C LEU A 77 -7.32 -3.08 -12.17
N ARG A 78 -8.64 -2.89 -12.30
CA ARG A 78 -9.56 -3.93 -12.79
C ARG A 78 -9.25 -4.40 -14.21
N ARG A 79 -8.58 -3.59 -15.02
CA ARG A 79 -8.19 -3.94 -16.39
C ARG A 79 -6.94 -4.83 -16.41
N ILE A 80 -6.05 -4.67 -15.42
CA ILE A 80 -4.82 -5.46 -15.26
C ILE A 80 -5.09 -6.75 -14.47
N ALA A 81 -6.02 -6.74 -13.52
CA ALA A 81 -6.38 -7.90 -12.70
C ALA A 81 -7.14 -9.02 -13.44
N ARG A 82 -7.40 -8.88 -14.75
CA ARG A 82 -7.58 -10.05 -15.62
C ARG A 82 -6.22 -10.66 -15.92
N LEU A 83 -5.51 -11.11 -14.90
CA LEU A 83 -4.42 -12.05 -15.09
C LEU A 83 -5.10 -13.42 -15.27
N PRO A 84 -4.97 -14.07 -16.43
CA PRO A 84 -5.18 -15.51 -16.52
C PRO A 84 -4.30 -16.13 -15.43
N TRP A 85 -4.92 -16.84 -14.50
CA TRP A 85 -4.17 -17.72 -13.60
C TRP A 85 -3.36 -18.66 -14.49
N PRO A 86 -2.03 -18.79 -14.30
CA PRO A 86 -1.26 -19.76 -15.05
C PRO A 86 -1.93 -21.10 -14.81
N GLU A 87 -2.40 -21.74 -15.88
CA GLU A 87 -2.93 -23.09 -15.76
C GLU A 87 -1.90 -23.95 -15.03
N ASP A 88 -2.46 -24.77 -14.16
CA ASP A 88 -1.80 -25.75 -13.35
C ASP A 88 -0.94 -26.69 -14.21
N ASN A 89 0.30 -26.31 -14.46
CA ASN A 89 1.30 -27.20 -15.06
C ASN A 89 1.96 -28.08 -13.98
N ARG A 90 1.21 -28.51 -12.94
CA ARG A 90 1.58 -29.73 -12.22
C ARG A 90 1.21 -30.91 -13.10
N GLU A 91 2.08 -31.19 -14.05
CA GLU A 91 2.11 -32.49 -14.70
C GLU A 91 2.13 -33.58 -13.61
N PRO A 92 1.33 -34.65 -13.75
CA PRO A 92 1.29 -35.73 -12.79
C PRO A 92 2.62 -36.50 -12.84
N GLN A 93 3.59 -36.14 -11.99
CA GLN A 93 4.71 -37.00 -11.62
C GLN A 93 4.24 -38.16 -10.71
N ALA A 94 3.21 -38.87 -11.17
CA ALA A 94 2.71 -40.13 -10.62
C ALA A 94 2.73 -41.21 -11.71
N ALA A 95 3.76 -41.22 -12.55
CA ALA A 95 4.03 -42.30 -13.51
C ALA A 95 5.52 -42.36 -13.89
N SER A 96 6.33 -42.98 -13.03
CA SER A 96 7.42 -43.90 -13.39
C SER A 96 8.12 -44.43 -12.14
#